data_AF-A0A5Q0UQ32-F1
#
_entry.id   AF-A0A5Q0UQ32-F1
#
_cell.length_a   1.000
_cell.length_b   1.000
_cell.length_c   1.000
_cell.angle_alpha   90.00
_cell.angle_beta   90.00
_cell.angle_gamma   90.00
#
_symmetry.space_group_name_H-M   'P 1'
#
loop_
_entity.id
_entity.type
_entity.pdbx_description
1 polymer ?
#
loop_
_entity_poly.entity_id
_entity_poly.type
_entity_poly.pdbx_seq_one_letter_code
_entity_poly.pdbx_strand_id
1 'polypeptide(L)'
;MAAAYPTREQYERWKDHADEFDMSVSGFIASMVEAGMKKIDPDVEPDKTNEELREQRDDLKSELDSARERISKLEDRLYRSDSAEIHRFVERNPGCSFEDIKTHLRESVPERANEHLEVMEGESVEVHNDAYYPLESVQQEGQR
;
A
#
# COMPACT_ATOMS: atom_id res chain seq x y z
N MET A 1 -10.51 5.67 -50.24
CA MET A 1 -11.62 5.82 -49.29
C MET A 1 -11.42 4.73 -48.24
N ALA A 2 -11.14 5.09 -46.99
CA ALA A 2 -11.11 4.10 -45.91
C ALA A 2 -12.55 3.96 -45.39
N ALA A 3 -13.14 2.78 -45.52
CA ALA A 3 -14.46 2.48 -44.99
C ALA A 3 -14.28 1.49 -43.83
N ALA A 4 -14.52 1.96 -42.61
CA ALA A 4 -14.66 1.11 -41.45
C ALA A 4 -16.15 0.97 -41.15
N TYR A 5 -16.66 -0.25 -41.25
CA TYR A 5 -18.06 -0.54 -40.93
C TYR A 5 -18.19 -0.97 -39.47
N PRO A 6 -19.17 -0.43 -38.73
CA PRO A 6 -19.42 -0.87 -37.37
C PRO A 6 -19.93 -2.31 -37.36
N THR A 7 -19.77 -2.99 -36.22
CA THR A 7 -20.49 -4.25 -36.01
C THR A 7 -21.99 -4.00 -35.95
N ARG A 8 -22.79 -5.05 -36.20
CA ARG A 8 -24.26 -4.94 -36.16
C ARG A 8 -24.77 -4.44 -34.80
N GLU A 9 -24.18 -4.92 -33.71
CA GLU A 9 -24.51 -4.50 -32.35
C GLU A 9 -24.12 -3.05 -32.05
N GLN A 10 -23.06 -2.54 -32.65
CA GLN A 10 -22.69 -1.12 -32.54
C GLN A 10 -23.68 -0.25 -33.32
N TYR A 11 -24.08 -0.68 -34.52
CA TYR A 11 -25.02 0.05 -35.35
C TYR A 11 -26.41 0.17 -34.71
N GLU A 12 -26.95 -0.92 -34.13
CA GLU A 12 -28.26 -0.87 -33.45
C GLU A 12 -28.21 0.06 -32.22
N ARG A 13 -27.15 -0.01 -31.41
CA ARG A 13 -26.99 0.93 -30.28
C ARG A 13 -26.91 2.39 -30.73
N TRP A 14 -26.20 2.67 -31.83
CA TRP A 14 -26.12 4.02 -32.36
C TRP A 14 -27.45 4.49 -32.95
N LYS A 15 -28.26 3.58 -33.47
CA LYS A 15 -29.60 3.88 -33.93
C LYS A 15 -30.51 4.26 -32.77
N ASP A 16 -30.51 3.48 -31.69
CA ASP A 16 -31.28 3.78 -30.48
C ASP A 16 -30.92 5.16 -29.89
N HIS A 17 -29.62 5.49 -29.85
CA HIS A 17 -29.17 6.80 -29.39
C HIS A 17 -29.46 7.93 -30.39
N ALA A 18 -29.38 7.68 -31.70
CA ALA A 18 -29.75 8.69 -32.69
C ALA A 18 -31.23 9.08 -32.57
N ASP A 19 -32.10 8.09 -32.32
CA ASP A 19 -33.53 8.30 -32.04
C ASP A 19 -33.74 9.09 -30.73
N GLU A 20 -32.93 8.84 -29.69
CA GLU A 20 -32.94 9.60 -28.42
C GLU A 20 -32.60 11.09 -28.61
N PHE A 21 -31.70 11.40 -29.56
CA PHE A 21 -31.29 12.77 -29.89
C PHE A 21 -32.06 13.39 -31.08
N ASP A 22 -33.15 12.75 -31.52
CA ASP A 22 -33.99 13.17 -32.65
C ASP A 22 -33.18 13.49 -33.94
N MET A 23 -32.21 12.62 -34.25
CA MET A 23 -31.30 12.81 -35.38
C MET A 23 -31.12 11.53 -36.18
N SER A 24 -30.61 11.67 -37.41
CA SER A 24 -30.28 10.50 -38.22
C SER A 24 -29.04 9.79 -37.68
N VAL A 25 -28.95 8.47 -37.89
CA VAL A 25 -27.78 7.66 -37.50
C VAL A 25 -26.48 8.22 -38.08
N SER A 26 -26.49 8.72 -39.32
CA SER A 26 -25.32 9.36 -39.93
C SER A 26 -24.96 10.69 -39.26
N GLY A 27 -25.95 11.48 -38.84
CA GLY A 27 -25.75 12.70 -38.08
C GLY A 27 -25.21 12.43 -36.67
N PHE A 28 -25.69 11.37 -36.02
CA PHE A 28 -25.19 10.91 -34.74
C PHE A 28 -23.73 10.43 -34.83
N ILE A 29 -23.38 9.64 -35.86
CA ILE A 29 -22.01 9.21 -36.11
C ILE A 29 -21.10 10.42 -36.38
N ALA A 30 -21.53 11.38 -37.20
CA ALA A 30 -20.76 12.58 -37.46
C ALA A 30 -20.52 13.40 -36.18
N SER A 31 -21.54 13.55 -35.34
CA SER A 31 -21.46 14.26 -34.06
C SER A 31 -20.57 13.54 -33.06
N MET A 32 -20.61 12.20 -33.02
CA MET A 32 -19.74 11.38 -32.17
C MET A 32 -18.27 11.47 -32.61
N VAL A 33 -18.01 11.48 -33.92
CA VAL A 33 -16.67 11.67 -34.48
C VAL A 33 -16.17 13.07 -34.16
N GLU A 34 -17.00 14.10 -34.34
CA GLU A 34 -16.66 15.48 -33.98
C GLU A 34 -16.39 15.63 -32.47
N ALA A 35 -17.22 15.03 -31.62
CA ALA A 35 -17.05 15.03 -30.18
C ALA A 35 -15.81 14.22 -29.73
N GLY A 36 -15.53 13.10 -30.40
CA GLY A 36 -14.31 12.33 -30.22
C GLY A 36 -13.07 13.14 -30.58
N MET A 37 -13.12 13.88 -31.69
CA MET A 37 -12.05 14.80 -32.07
C MET A 37 -11.90 15.97 -31.09
N LYS A 38 -13.00 16.51 -30.52
CA LYS A 38 -12.94 17.56 -29.48
C LYS A 38 -12.42 17.07 -28.13
N LYS A 39 -12.69 15.81 -27.76
CA LYS A 39 -12.13 15.19 -26.54
C LYS A 39 -10.70 14.71 -26.74
N ILE A 40 -10.29 14.51 -27.99
CA ILE A 40 -8.90 14.34 -28.42
C ILE A 40 -8.42 15.72 -28.90
N ASP A 41 -8.62 16.77 -28.10
CA ASP A 41 -7.73 17.92 -28.16
C ASP A 41 -6.50 17.52 -27.34
N PRO A 42 -5.35 17.23 -27.97
CA PRO A 42 -4.14 16.78 -27.29
C PRO A 42 -3.43 17.91 -26.53
N ASP A 43 -4.02 19.09 -26.44
CA ASP A 43 -3.41 20.31 -25.86
C ASP A 43 -3.67 20.45 -24.35
N VAL A 44 -4.07 19.35 -23.67
CA VAL A 44 -3.90 19.26 -22.22
C VAL A 44 -2.47 18.83 -21.98
N GLU A 45 -1.60 19.82 -21.80
CA GLU A 45 -0.20 19.60 -21.44
C GLU A 45 -0.19 18.83 -20.10
N PRO A 46 0.34 17.59 -20.07
CA PRO A 46 0.33 16.82 -18.84
C PRO A 46 1.22 17.52 -17.81
N ASP A 47 0.68 17.75 -16.60
CA ASP A 47 1.39 18.43 -15.51
C ASP A 47 2.75 17.80 -15.16
N LYS A 48 2.93 16.53 -15.53
CA LYS A 48 4.15 15.74 -15.36
C LYS A 48 4.41 14.93 -16.61
N THR A 49 5.66 14.94 -17.04
CA THR A 49 6.16 14.09 -18.10
C THR A 49 6.14 12.62 -17.69
N ASN A 50 6.14 11.72 -18.68
CA ASN A 50 6.28 10.27 -18.43
C ASN A 50 7.61 9.93 -17.73
N GLU A 51 8.63 10.75 -17.89
CA GLU A 51 9.92 10.60 -17.22
C GLU A 51 9.80 10.90 -15.72
N GLU A 52 9.21 12.05 -15.35
CA GLU A 52 8.95 12.41 -13.95
C GLU A 52 8.03 11.43 -13.23
N LEU A 53 7.05 10.85 -13.94
CA LEU A 53 6.19 9.80 -13.38
C LEU A 53 6.95 8.49 -13.14
N ARG A 54 7.93 8.15 -14.00
CA ARG A 54 8.77 6.96 -13.79
C ARG A 54 9.71 7.14 -12.63
N GLU A 55 10.33 8.31 -12.52
CA GLU A 55 11.20 8.69 -11.41
C GLU A 55 10.45 8.62 -10.08
N GLN A 56 9.28 9.27 -9.99
CA GLN A 56 8.42 9.18 -8.79
C GLN A 56 8.04 7.74 -8.44
N ARG A 57 7.73 6.93 -9.44
CA ARG A 57 7.39 5.52 -9.23
C ARG A 57 8.59 4.72 -8.74
N ASP A 58 9.78 4.99 -9.25
CA ASP A 58 11.01 4.31 -8.84
C ASP A 58 11.45 4.74 -7.43
N ASP A 59 11.29 6.02 -7.08
CA ASP A 59 11.51 6.55 -5.72
C ASP A 59 10.57 5.89 -4.71
N LEU A 60 9.27 5.90 -4.99
CA LEU A 60 8.26 5.26 -4.13
C LEU A 60 8.50 3.76 -3.96
N LYS A 61 8.96 3.10 -5.03
CA LYS A 61 9.32 1.67 -4.95
C LYS A 61 10.53 1.46 -4.05
N SER A 62 11.56 2.30 -4.17
CA SER A 62 12.77 2.22 -3.34
C SER A 62 12.45 2.45 -1.86
N GLU A 63 11.57 3.41 -1.57
CA GLU A 63 11.10 3.68 -0.21
C GLU A 63 10.32 2.49 0.37
N LEU A 64 9.38 1.94 -0.42
CA LEU A 64 8.60 0.76 -0.04
C LEU A 64 9.49 -0.46 0.24
N ASP A 65 10.47 -0.72 -0.63
CA ASP A 65 11.39 -1.85 -0.48
C ASP A 65 12.25 -1.68 0.79
N SER A 66 12.72 -0.45 1.06
CA SER A 66 13.49 -0.12 2.27
C SER A 66 12.65 -0.30 3.55
N ALA A 67 11.39 0.13 3.53
CA ALA A 67 10.46 -0.03 4.65
C ALA A 67 10.18 -1.51 4.94
N ARG A 68 9.95 -2.32 3.90
CA ARG A 68 9.75 -3.77 4.03
C ARG A 68 10.98 -4.48 4.58
N GLU A 69 12.17 -4.11 4.14
CA GLU A 69 13.41 -4.67 4.68
C GLU A 69 13.59 -4.33 6.16
N ARG A 70 13.25 -3.10 6.56
CA ARG A 70 13.28 -2.69 7.97
C ARG A 70 12.28 -3.49 8.80
N ILE A 71 11.05 -3.66 8.34
CA ILE A 71 10.03 -4.50 9.00
C ILE A 71 10.55 -5.92 9.18
N SER A 72 11.06 -6.54 8.12
CA SER A 72 11.61 -7.89 8.20
C SER A 72 12.75 -8.02 9.20
N LYS A 73 13.67 -7.04 9.27
CA LYS A 73 14.76 -7.04 10.28
C LYS A 73 14.23 -6.90 11.71
N LEU A 74 13.18 -6.10 11.92
CA LEU A 74 12.53 -5.93 13.21
C LEU A 74 11.79 -7.20 13.64
N GLU A 75 11.03 -7.80 12.73
CA GLU A 75 10.36 -9.10 12.93
C GLU A 75 11.39 -10.20 13.23
N ASP A 76 12.49 -10.27 12.49
CA ASP A 76 13.57 -11.23 12.75
C ASP A 76 14.17 -11.05 14.14
N ARG A 77 14.35 -9.82 14.62
CA ARG A 77 14.82 -9.56 15.99
C ARG A 77 13.81 -10.03 17.03
N LEU A 78 12.53 -9.72 16.85
CA LEU A 78 11.44 -10.11 17.75
C LEU A 78 11.27 -11.63 17.80
N TYR A 79 11.25 -12.29 16.65
CA TYR A 79 11.10 -13.74 16.58
C TYR A 79 12.34 -14.46 17.09
N ARG A 80 13.55 -13.93 16.84
CA ARG A 80 14.79 -14.52 17.38
C ARG A 80 14.87 -14.34 18.89
N SER A 81 14.42 -13.24 19.50
CA SER A 81 14.44 -13.09 20.97
C SER A 81 13.54 -14.12 21.63
N ASP A 82 12.31 -14.25 21.14
CA ASP A 82 11.29 -15.08 21.78
C ASP A 82 11.54 -16.57 21.53
N SER A 83 11.91 -16.92 20.30
CA SER A 83 12.25 -18.31 19.97
C SER A 83 13.55 -18.75 20.65
N ALA A 84 14.56 -17.86 20.76
CA ALA A 84 15.79 -18.18 21.48
C ALA A 84 15.56 -18.31 22.99
N GLU A 85 14.60 -17.57 23.55
CA GLU A 85 14.25 -17.68 24.96
C GLU A 85 13.49 -18.98 25.24
N ILE A 86 12.52 -19.34 24.39
CA ILE A 86 11.84 -20.64 24.46
C ILE A 86 12.88 -21.76 24.35
N HIS A 87 13.82 -21.68 23.40
CA HIS A 87 14.85 -22.69 23.23
C HIS A 87 15.71 -22.83 24.49
N ARG A 88 16.22 -21.73 25.04
CA ARG A 88 17.01 -21.72 26.27
C ARG A 88 16.24 -22.27 27.46
N PHE A 89 14.94 -21.96 27.58
CA PHE A 89 14.09 -22.47 28.64
C PHE A 89 13.88 -23.97 28.53
N VAL A 90 13.60 -24.49 27.33
CA VAL A 90 13.42 -25.94 27.07
C VAL A 90 14.72 -26.70 27.28
N GLU A 91 15.88 -26.16 26.87
CA GLU A 91 17.19 -26.78 27.13
C GLU A 91 17.49 -26.90 28.62
N ARG A 92 17.14 -25.88 29.41
CA ARG A 92 17.35 -25.88 30.86
C ARG A 92 16.31 -26.72 31.61
N ASN A 93 15.13 -26.92 31.04
CA ASN A 93 14.01 -27.65 31.62
C ASN A 93 13.45 -28.69 30.64
N PRO A 94 14.23 -29.75 30.31
CA PRO A 94 13.78 -30.77 29.37
C PRO A 94 12.52 -31.47 29.88
N GLY A 95 11.52 -31.59 29.02
CA GLY A 95 10.21 -32.16 29.36
C GLY A 95 9.21 -31.16 29.96
N CYS A 96 9.53 -29.86 29.98
CA CYS A 96 8.58 -28.83 30.37
C CYS A 96 7.31 -28.84 29.50
N SER A 97 6.18 -28.53 30.11
CA SER A 97 4.91 -28.43 29.39
C SER A 97 4.78 -27.11 28.64
N PHE A 98 3.81 -27.04 27.73
CA PHE A 98 3.48 -25.79 27.04
C PHE A 98 3.06 -24.67 28.01
N GLU A 99 2.38 -25.00 29.12
CA GLU A 99 1.98 -24.01 30.13
C GLU A 99 3.19 -23.47 30.91
N ASP A 100 4.24 -24.28 31.11
CA ASP A 100 5.49 -23.82 31.73
C ASP A 100 6.22 -22.82 30.82
N ILE A 101 6.30 -23.12 29.51
CA ILE A 101 6.88 -22.22 28.51
C ILE A 101 6.11 -20.89 28.46
N LYS A 102 4.78 -20.94 28.46
CA LYS A 102 3.92 -19.75 28.41
C LYS A 102 4.06 -18.90 29.68
N THR A 103 4.16 -19.54 30.84
CA THR A 103 4.37 -18.84 32.12
C THR A 103 5.73 -18.16 32.13
N HIS A 104 6.80 -18.86 31.73
CA HIS A 104 8.15 -18.30 31.61
C HIS A 104 8.21 -17.12 30.62
N LEU A 105 7.55 -17.24 29.47
CA LEU A 105 7.44 -16.14 28.52
C LEU A 105 6.77 -14.92 29.14
N ARG A 106 5.65 -15.11 29.87
CA ARG A 106 4.94 -14.01 30.53
C ARG A 106 5.79 -13.33 31.60
N GLU A 107 6.56 -14.10 32.36
CA GLU A 107 7.43 -13.60 33.43
C GLU A 107 8.67 -12.87 32.89
N SER A 108 9.16 -13.25 31.71
CA SER A 108 10.28 -12.58 31.04
C SER A 108 9.88 -11.34 30.21
N VAL A 109 8.57 -11.08 30.04
CA VAL A 109 8.07 -9.90 29.30
C VAL A 109 8.58 -8.57 29.88
N PRO A 110 8.57 -8.30 31.20
CA PRO A 110 8.97 -6.99 31.72
C PRO A 110 10.44 -6.65 31.48
N GLU A 111 11.33 -7.63 31.67
CA GLU A 111 12.78 -7.45 31.44
C GLU A 111 13.08 -7.21 29.96
N ARG A 112 12.40 -7.96 29.08
CA ARG A 112 12.50 -7.78 27.62
C ARG A 112 11.88 -6.48 27.14
N ALA A 113 10.75 -6.06 27.74
CA ALA A 113 10.09 -4.82 27.39
C ALA A 113 11.01 -3.61 27.61
N ASN A 114 11.81 -3.61 28.67
CA ASN A 114 12.82 -2.57 28.89
C ASN A 114 13.90 -2.55 27.79
N GLU A 115 14.48 -3.71 27.46
CA GLU A 115 15.48 -3.81 26.39
C GLU A 115 14.92 -3.35 25.04
N HIS A 116 13.64 -3.63 24.77
CA HIS A 116 12.96 -3.19 23.57
C HIS A 116 12.62 -1.70 23.58
N LEU A 117 12.20 -1.15 24.73
CA LEU A 117 11.87 0.27 24.87
C LEU A 117 13.12 1.15 24.72
N GLU A 118 14.28 0.71 25.21
CA GLU A 118 15.57 1.41 24.98
C GLU A 118 15.94 1.50 23.49
N VAL A 119 15.61 0.47 22.70
CA VAL A 119 15.85 0.48 21.25
C VAL A 119 14.83 1.34 20.51
N MET A 120 13.59 1.38 21.00
CA MET A 120 12.51 2.16 20.38
C MET A 120 12.57 3.66 20.73
N GLU A 121 13.20 4.01 21.85
CA GLU A 121 13.40 5.38 22.30
C GLU A 121 14.23 6.18 21.29
N GLY A 122 13.65 7.25 20.76
CA GLY A 122 14.27 8.10 19.75
C GLY A 122 14.16 7.58 18.31
N GLU A 123 13.66 6.35 18.09
CA GLU A 123 13.44 5.79 16.75
C GLU A 123 11.95 5.71 16.36
N SER A 124 11.08 5.37 17.31
CA SER A 124 9.62 5.26 17.10
C SER A 124 8.78 5.77 18.29
N VAL A 125 9.39 5.82 19.47
CA VAL A 125 8.75 6.21 20.72
C VAL A 125 9.59 7.30 21.38
N GLU A 126 8.94 8.30 21.97
CA GLU A 126 9.54 9.34 22.79
C GLU A 126 9.08 9.17 24.24
N VAL A 127 9.99 9.37 25.18
CA VAL A 127 9.72 9.23 26.61
C VAL A 127 9.60 10.60 27.25
N HIS A 128 8.42 10.92 27.78
CA HIS A 128 8.16 12.15 28.53
C HIS A 128 7.51 11.83 29.88
N ASN A 129 8.16 12.24 30.97
CA ASN A 129 7.66 12.05 32.34
C ASN A 129 7.22 10.60 32.65
N ASP A 130 8.08 9.62 32.38
CA ASP A 130 7.81 8.19 32.62
C ASP A 130 6.65 7.60 31.79
N ALA A 131 6.20 8.32 30.76
CA ALA A 131 5.21 7.87 29.81
C ALA A 131 5.78 7.82 28.38
N TYR A 132 5.35 6.80 27.64
CA TYR A 132 5.82 6.51 26.29
C TYR A 132 4.81 7.00 25.26
N TYR A 133 5.27 7.78 24.28
CA TYR A 133 4.45 8.36 23.23
C TYR A 133 5.01 7.99 21.85
N PRO A 134 4.18 7.74 20.83
CA PRO A 134 4.69 7.60 19.47
C PRO A 134 5.31 8.92 19.00
N LEU A 135 6.41 8.87 18.24
CA LEU A 135 6.96 10.05 17.57
C LEU A 135 5.93 10.60 16.58
N GLU A 136 5.76 11.94 16.50
CA GLU A 136 4.71 12.62 15.72
C GLU A 136 4.65 12.20 14.23
N SER A 137 5.74 11.65 13.67
CA SER A 137 5.80 11.10 12.31
C SER A 137 4.97 9.81 12.12
N VAL A 138 4.76 9.01 13.17
CA VAL A 138 3.99 7.74 13.14
C VAL A 138 2.48 8.00 13.27
N GLN A 139 2.09 9.14 13.85
CA GLN A 139 0.69 9.52 14.03
C GLN A 139 -0.04 9.91 12.73
N GLN A 140 0.69 10.28 11.67
CA GLN A 140 0.07 10.65 10.37
C GLN A 140 -0.23 9.45 9.45
N GLU A 141 0.43 8.30 9.65
CA GLU A 141 0.20 7.09 8.82
C GLU A 141 -0.98 6.22 9.29
N GLY A 142 -1.38 6.32 10.57
CA GLY A 142 -2.46 5.52 11.15
C GLY A 142 -3.88 6.11 11.03
N GLN A 143 -4.04 7.29 10.42
CA GLN A 143 -5.33 7.97 10.24
C GLN A 143 -5.86 7.97 8.79
N ARG A 144 -5.32 7.12 7.89
CA ARG A 144 -5.84 6.94 6.53
C ARG A 144 -6.42 5.55 6.30
#